data_AF-A0A2N2TYT3-F1
#
_entry.id   AF-A0A2N2TYT3-F1
#
_cell.length_a   1.000
_cell.length_b   1.000
_cell.length_c   1.000
_cell.angle_alpha   90.00
_cell.angle_beta   90.00
_cell.angle_gamma   90.00
#
_symmetry.space_group_name_H-M   'P 1'
#
loop_
_entity.id
_entity.type
_entity.pdbx_description
1 polymer ?
#
loop_
_entity_poly.entity_id
_entity_poly.type
_entity_poly.pdbx_seq_one_letter_code
_entity_poly.pdbx_strand_id
1 'polypeptide(L)'
;MDKIGKYQIFKKLGEGATSVVYLANDPFAERDVAIKVMAGNVFSEGERGKLARKLFVTEASLAGKLNHPHIVQIYDAAADADPSYIVMEYVAGGTLEPYCTPDKLLPLVDVVEMVFKCSRALDFAYRLGVIHRDLKPANILRGGDSGTDVKISDFGAAITTSSDQTAIAGIGSPAYMSPQQVQDWPLDHRTDIFSLGVVMYQLLTGQLPFQGSNNGSIVHQILNIKPPPPSAMRAGIPAVVDGVVMKALEKSLEDRYASWDDFSFDLAEAFRNEHLAQTRTEIADSEKFNTLRGLSFFRNFNDVQLWEVLRLSDWQRAKPGSVLMREGTTGDNFCILAGGEVKVTKNAKLLNILSAGECFGEMAYLGEEAGTRGADVSTLSEATVITVPTDALRRASDACRHSFDRAFLRILVERLSLANTRLTSV
;
A
#
# COMPACT_ATOMS: atom_id res chain seq x y z
N MET A 1 7.73 -34.63 2.11
CA MET A 1 8.89 -33.71 2.07
C MET A 1 8.74 -32.87 3.30
N ASP A 2 9.62 -33.06 4.27
CA ASP A 2 9.36 -32.57 5.64
C ASP A 2 10.12 -31.26 5.92
N LYS A 3 11.11 -30.94 5.09
CA LYS A 3 11.92 -29.72 5.14
C LYS A 3 12.36 -29.26 3.75
N ILE A 4 12.59 -27.96 3.59
CA ILE A 4 13.30 -27.33 2.46
C ILE A 4 14.38 -26.43 3.07
N GLY A 5 15.65 -26.66 2.74
CA GLY A 5 16.75 -25.98 3.42
C GLY A 5 16.65 -26.13 4.94
N LYS A 6 16.63 -25.01 5.66
CA LYS A 6 16.46 -24.97 7.13
C LYS A 6 14.99 -24.97 7.60
N TYR A 7 14.04 -24.84 6.69
CA TYR A 7 12.64 -24.56 7.01
C TYR A 7 11.83 -25.84 7.14
N GLN A 8 11.01 -25.91 8.19
CA GLN A 8 10.14 -27.07 8.43
C GLN A 8 8.79 -26.88 7.74
N ILE A 9 8.44 -27.78 6.83
CA ILE A 9 7.18 -27.67 6.07
C ILE A 9 6.01 -28.11 6.95
N PHE A 10 4.93 -27.32 6.94
CA PHE A 10 3.66 -27.69 7.55
C PHE A 10 2.65 -28.22 6.55
N LYS A 11 2.38 -27.46 5.48
CA LYS A 11 1.40 -27.83 4.45
C LYS A 11 1.69 -27.14 3.13
N LYS A 12 1.16 -27.70 2.05
CA LYS A 12 1.10 -27.02 0.74
C LYS A 12 0.03 -25.93 0.77
N LEU A 13 0.37 -24.74 0.28
CA LEU A 13 -0.54 -23.60 0.13
C LEU A 13 -1.15 -23.54 -1.28
N GLY A 14 -0.36 -23.86 -2.30
CA GLY A 14 -0.81 -23.84 -3.70
C GLY A 14 0.19 -24.48 -4.65
N GLU A 15 -0.24 -24.76 -5.87
CA GLU A 15 0.59 -25.23 -6.98
C GLU A 15 0.18 -24.51 -8.26
N GLY A 16 1.14 -23.82 -8.86
CA GLY A 16 1.02 -23.22 -10.17
C GLY A 16 1.67 -24.08 -11.24
N ALA A 17 1.72 -23.56 -12.47
CA ALA A 17 2.32 -24.28 -13.61
C ALA A 17 3.84 -24.51 -13.46
N THR A 18 4.54 -23.67 -12.70
CA THR A 18 6.01 -23.67 -12.61
C THR A 18 6.55 -23.86 -11.20
N SER A 19 5.70 -23.73 -10.18
CA SER A 19 6.14 -23.74 -8.78
C SER A 19 5.07 -24.25 -7.83
N VAL A 20 5.52 -24.74 -6.68
CA VAL A 20 4.68 -25.15 -5.56
C VAL A 20 5.02 -24.28 -4.36
N VAL A 21 3.98 -23.76 -3.69
CA VAL A 21 4.15 -22.91 -2.51
C VAL A 21 3.77 -23.70 -1.26
N TYR A 22 4.66 -23.70 -0.27
CA TYR A 22 4.47 -24.36 1.02
C TYR A 22 4.41 -23.35 2.15
N LEU A 23 3.59 -23.62 3.15
CA LEU A 23 3.69 -23.01 4.48
C LEU A 23 4.77 -23.76 5.25
N ALA A 24 5.72 -23.04 5.80
CA ALA A 24 6.79 -23.57 6.61
C ALA A 24 7.09 -22.66 7.80
N ASN A 25 7.89 -23.15 8.74
CA ASN A 25 8.40 -22.37 9.86
C ASN A 25 9.91 -22.11 9.68
N ASP A 26 10.35 -20.87 9.94
CA ASP A 26 11.76 -20.54 10.14
C ASP A 26 12.10 -20.71 11.63
N PRO A 27 12.80 -21.79 12.01
CA PRO A 27 13.05 -22.09 13.42
C PRO A 27 14.01 -21.09 14.09
N PHE A 28 14.77 -20.32 13.30
CA PHE A 28 15.71 -19.32 13.86
C PHE A 28 15.04 -17.97 14.09
N ALA A 29 14.12 -17.59 13.21
CA ALA A 29 13.37 -16.34 13.31
C ALA A 29 12.03 -16.52 14.06
N GLU A 30 11.69 -17.75 14.46
CA GLU A 30 10.47 -18.15 15.16
C GLU A 30 9.20 -17.61 14.49
N ARG A 31 9.12 -17.73 13.15
CA ARG A 31 8.00 -17.22 12.36
C ARG A 31 7.59 -18.17 11.24
N ASP A 32 6.33 -18.06 10.86
CA ASP A 32 5.80 -18.73 9.69
C ASP A 32 6.21 -17.99 8.40
N VAL A 33 6.53 -18.77 7.37
CA VAL A 33 6.99 -18.30 6.07
C VAL A 33 6.31 -19.08 4.95
N ALA A 34 6.15 -18.44 3.79
CA ALA A 34 5.79 -19.13 2.57
C ALA A 34 7.06 -19.45 1.78
N ILE A 35 7.16 -20.66 1.23
CA ILE A 35 8.31 -21.11 0.44
C ILE A 35 7.83 -21.51 -0.94
N LYS A 36 8.20 -20.73 -1.95
CA LYS A 36 7.95 -21.01 -3.36
C LYS A 36 9.10 -21.85 -3.89
N VAL A 37 8.81 -23.07 -4.30
CA VAL A 37 9.78 -24.05 -4.82
C VAL A 37 9.54 -24.24 -6.30
N MET A 38 10.58 -24.17 -7.11
CA MET A 38 10.49 -24.53 -8.53
C MET A 38 10.20 -26.02 -8.67
N ALA A 39 9.18 -26.38 -9.42
CA ALA A 39 8.80 -27.78 -9.55
C ALA A 39 9.85 -28.54 -10.39
N GLY A 40 10.38 -29.66 -9.89
CA GLY A 40 11.49 -30.41 -10.50
C GLY A 40 11.17 -31.03 -11.88
N ASN A 41 9.91 -31.03 -12.30
CA ASN A 41 9.45 -31.42 -13.63
C ASN A 41 9.48 -30.27 -14.66
N VAL A 42 9.72 -29.03 -14.24
CA VAL A 42 9.87 -27.85 -15.12
C VAL A 42 11.23 -27.84 -15.82
N PHE A 43 12.15 -28.72 -15.41
CA PHE A 43 13.43 -29.00 -16.08
C PHE A 43 13.31 -29.73 -17.42
N SER A 44 12.10 -29.91 -18.00
CA SER A 44 12.00 -30.38 -19.38
C SER A 44 12.73 -29.39 -20.29
N GLU A 45 13.82 -29.83 -20.91
CA GLU A 45 14.64 -29.04 -21.83
C GLU A 45 13.75 -28.37 -22.89
N GLY A 46 13.68 -27.04 -22.85
CA GLY A 46 12.84 -26.26 -23.75
C GLY A 46 12.68 -24.81 -23.33
N GLU A 47 12.14 -23.99 -24.22
CA GLU A 47 11.96 -22.54 -24.01
C GLU A 47 11.08 -22.20 -22.79
N ARG A 48 10.11 -23.06 -22.45
CA ARG A 48 9.26 -22.89 -21.26
C ARG A 48 10.02 -23.04 -19.94
N GLY A 49 10.94 -24.01 -19.85
CA GLY A 49 11.77 -24.21 -18.66
C GLY A 49 12.74 -23.05 -18.45
N LYS A 50 13.35 -22.55 -19.55
CA LYS A 50 14.21 -21.36 -19.51
C LYS A 50 13.46 -20.12 -19.04
N LEU A 51 12.26 -19.88 -19.56
CA LEU A 51 11.41 -18.77 -19.13
C LEU A 51 11.07 -18.88 -17.65
N ALA A 52 10.61 -20.05 -17.19
CA ALA A 52 10.27 -20.28 -15.79
C ALA A 52 11.47 -20.04 -14.85
N ARG A 53 12.67 -20.50 -15.23
CA ARG A 53 13.92 -20.22 -14.49
C ARG A 53 14.23 -18.73 -14.47
N LYS A 54 14.07 -18.02 -15.59
CA LYS A 54 14.29 -16.57 -15.65
C LYS A 54 13.35 -15.82 -14.70
N LEU A 55 12.05 -16.12 -14.73
CA LEU A 55 11.04 -15.49 -13.85
C LEU A 55 11.39 -15.70 -12.37
N PHE A 56 11.80 -16.90 -12.01
CA PHE A 56 12.22 -17.23 -10.66
C PHE A 56 13.48 -16.47 -10.22
N VAL A 57 14.50 -16.40 -11.09
CA VAL A 57 15.72 -15.64 -10.81
C VAL A 57 15.41 -14.14 -10.68
N THR A 58 14.51 -13.60 -11.50
CA THR A 58 14.03 -12.22 -11.37
C THR A 58 13.42 -11.98 -10.00
N GLU A 59 12.49 -12.84 -9.56
CA GLU A 59 11.86 -12.74 -8.24
C GLU A 59 12.89 -12.82 -7.11
N ALA A 60 13.79 -13.80 -7.16
CA ALA A 60 14.88 -13.96 -6.20
C ALA A 60 15.79 -12.72 -6.14
N SER A 61 16.03 -12.05 -7.27
CA SER A 61 16.87 -10.84 -7.34
C SER A 61 16.25 -9.63 -6.63
N LEU A 62 14.95 -9.67 -6.32
CA LEU A 62 14.22 -8.64 -5.58
C LEU A 62 14.28 -8.84 -4.06
N ALA A 63 14.89 -9.93 -3.59
CA ALA A 63 15.14 -10.18 -2.17
C ALA A 63 15.80 -8.98 -1.49
N GLY A 64 15.19 -8.52 -0.39
CA GLY A 64 15.64 -7.34 0.35
C GLY A 64 15.48 -5.98 -0.35
N LYS A 65 15.11 -5.91 -1.64
CA LYS A 65 14.95 -4.64 -2.38
C LYS A 65 13.56 -4.03 -2.22
N LEU A 66 12.52 -4.86 -2.28
CA LEU A 66 11.13 -4.42 -2.14
C LEU A 66 10.70 -4.53 -0.68
N ASN A 67 10.85 -3.44 0.06
CA ASN A 67 10.37 -3.33 1.44
C ASN A 67 9.25 -2.29 1.53
N HIS A 68 8.02 -2.76 1.41
CA HIS A 68 6.81 -1.94 1.49
C HIS A 68 5.70 -2.72 2.20
N PRO A 69 4.88 -2.10 3.06
CA PRO A 69 3.85 -2.81 3.83
C PRO A 69 2.86 -3.60 2.98
N HIS A 70 2.53 -3.09 1.79
CA HIS A 70 1.61 -3.72 0.85
C HIS A 70 2.31 -4.51 -0.27
N ILE A 71 3.56 -4.92 -0.05
CA ILE A 71 4.28 -5.89 -0.90
C ILE A 71 4.73 -7.04 0.01
N VAL A 72 4.54 -8.29 -0.44
CA VAL A 72 5.05 -9.47 0.25
C VAL A 72 6.57 -9.40 0.29
N GLN A 73 7.12 -9.42 1.49
CA GLN A 73 8.57 -9.34 1.66
C GLN A 73 9.24 -10.67 1.28
N ILE A 74 10.26 -10.61 0.43
CA ILE A 74 11.15 -11.75 0.17
C ILE A 74 12.28 -11.71 1.20
N TYR A 75 12.38 -12.76 2.01
CA TYR A 75 13.35 -12.89 3.09
C TYR A 75 14.67 -13.51 2.63
N ASP A 76 14.59 -14.56 1.81
CA ASP A 76 15.75 -15.33 1.38
C ASP A 76 15.44 -16.01 0.03
N ALA A 77 16.47 -16.35 -0.73
CA ALA A 77 16.35 -17.10 -1.97
C ALA A 77 17.59 -17.96 -2.22
N ALA A 78 17.36 -19.23 -2.58
CA ALA A 78 18.39 -20.17 -2.97
C ALA A 78 18.14 -20.64 -4.40
N ALA A 79 18.63 -19.85 -5.37
CA ALA A 79 18.45 -20.17 -6.79
C ALA A 79 19.29 -21.37 -7.24
N ASP A 80 20.44 -21.63 -6.63
CA ASP A 80 21.33 -22.73 -7.03
C ASP A 80 21.16 -24.00 -6.19
N ALA A 81 20.19 -24.02 -5.28
CA ALA A 81 19.84 -25.21 -4.51
C ALA A 81 19.00 -26.20 -5.33
N ASP A 82 18.99 -27.46 -4.89
CA ASP A 82 18.11 -28.52 -5.40
C ASP A 82 17.19 -29.04 -4.28
N PRO A 83 15.88 -28.72 -4.31
CA PRO A 83 15.22 -27.85 -5.28
C PRO A 83 15.49 -26.36 -5.00
N SER A 84 15.42 -25.52 -6.04
CA SER A 84 15.55 -24.06 -5.89
C SER A 84 14.32 -23.47 -5.21
N TYR A 85 14.50 -22.54 -4.26
CA TYR A 85 13.40 -21.98 -3.48
C TYR A 85 13.55 -20.48 -3.17
N ILE A 86 12.42 -19.80 -2.98
CA ILE A 86 12.31 -18.42 -2.47
C ILE A 86 11.49 -18.46 -1.19
N VAL A 87 11.98 -17.80 -0.16
CA VAL A 87 11.35 -17.69 1.16
C VAL A 87 10.78 -16.29 1.29
N MET A 88 9.50 -16.21 1.61
CA MET A 88 8.75 -14.97 1.65
C MET A 88 7.82 -14.91 2.86
N GLU A 89 7.35 -13.70 3.14
CA GLU A 89 6.33 -13.43 4.14
C GLU A 89 5.10 -14.33 3.91
N TYR A 90 4.64 -14.99 4.98
CA TYR A 90 3.38 -15.71 4.95
C TYR A 90 2.22 -14.75 5.24
N VAL A 91 1.28 -14.64 4.29
CA VAL A 91 0.06 -13.85 4.44
C VAL A 91 -1.13 -14.78 4.64
N ALA A 92 -1.68 -14.80 5.85
CA ALA A 92 -2.65 -15.81 6.27
C ALA A 92 -4.03 -15.70 5.59
N GLY A 93 -4.44 -14.51 5.15
CA GLY A 93 -5.79 -14.28 4.60
C GLY A 93 -6.00 -14.77 3.16
N GLY A 94 -4.97 -15.32 2.51
CA GLY A 94 -5.07 -15.90 1.17
C GLY A 94 -5.22 -14.87 0.04
N THR A 95 -5.49 -15.35 -1.18
CA THR A 95 -5.60 -14.52 -2.39
C THR A 95 -6.96 -13.80 -2.47
N LEU A 96 -7.07 -12.81 -3.37
CA LEU A 96 -8.34 -12.15 -3.65
C LEU A 96 -9.26 -12.93 -4.62
N GLU A 97 -8.80 -14.03 -5.21
CA GLU A 97 -9.59 -14.84 -6.16
C GLU A 97 -10.97 -15.27 -5.66
N PRO A 98 -11.13 -15.69 -4.38
CA PRO A 98 -12.45 -16.10 -3.89
C PRO A 98 -13.50 -14.99 -3.96
N TYR A 99 -13.09 -13.72 -4.03
CA TYR A 99 -13.97 -12.55 -4.04
C TYR A 99 -14.27 -12.05 -5.47
N CYS A 100 -13.84 -12.77 -6.49
CA CYS A 100 -14.05 -12.45 -7.90
C CYS A 100 -15.30 -13.13 -8.50
N THR A 101 -16.27 -13.49 -7.65
CA THR A 101 -17.54 -14.11 -8.04
C THR A 101 -18.71 -13.31 -7.49
N PRO A 102 -19.86 -13.21 -8.19
CA PRO A 102 -20.98 -12.36 -7.76
C PRO A 102 -21.52 -12.68 -6.36
N ASP A 103 -21.40 -13.92 -5.90
CA ASP A 103 -21.87 -14.39 -4.59
C ASP A 103 -20.89 -14.10 -3.43
N LYS A 104 -19.65 -13.66 -3.73
CA LYS A 104 -18.60 -13.44 -2.73
C LYS A 104 -17.97 -12.06 -2.82
N LEU A 105 -18.65 -11.10 -3.43
CA LEU A 105 -18.13 -9.75 -3.61
C LEU A 105 -17.86 -9.08 -2.27
N LEU A 106 -16.76 -8.33 -2.22
CA LEU A 106 -16.42 -7.48 -1.10
C LEU A 106 -17.32 -6.22 -1.08
N PRO A 107 -17.42 -5.55 0.08
CA PRO A 107 -17.94 -4.20 0.16
C PRO A 107 -17.19 -3.27 -0.79
N LEU A 108 -17.93 -2.38 -1.47
CA LEU A 108 -17.38 -1.41 -2.43
C LEU A 108 -16.22 -0.60 -1.84
N VAL A 109 -16.45 -0.04 -0.65
CA VAL A 109 -15.48 0.75 0.12
C VAL A 109 -14.20 -0.03 0.37
N ASP A 110 -14.31 -1.32 0.71
CA ASP A 110 -13.15 -2.18 0.97
C ASP A 110 -12.35 -2.39 -0.32
N VAL A 111 -13.01 -2.64 -1.45
CA VAL A 111 -12.35 -2.80 -2.75
C VAL A 111 -11.57 -1.54 -3.13
N VAL A 112 -12.21 -0.37 -3.03
CA VAL A 112 -11.55 0.91 -3.35
C VAL A 112 -10.33 1.14 -2.45
N GLU A 113 -10.45 0.86 -1.16
CA GLU A 113 -9.35 1.03 -0.20
C GLU A 113 -8.20 0.05 -0.46
N MET A 114 -8.50 -1.22 -0.78
CA MET A 114 -7.49 -2.22 -1.16
C MET A 114 -6.78 -1.85 -2.46
N VAL A 115 -7.50 -1.38 -3.47
CA VAL A 115 -6.93 -0.95 -4.75
C VAL A 115 -6.05 0.28 -4.58
N PHE A 116 -6.44 1.23 -3.72
CA PHE A 116 -5.58 2.36 -3.35
C PHE A 116 -4.28 1.90 -2.68
N LYS A 117 -4.32 0.93 -1.76
CA LYS A 117 -3.12 0.36 -1.14
C LYS A 117 -2.22 -0.32 -2.18
N CYS A 118 -2.82 -1.03 -3.14
CA CYS A 118 -2.11 -1.64 -4.26
C CYS A 118 -1.44 -0.59 -5.17
N SER A 119 -2.12 0.52 -5.49
CA SER A 119 -1.53 1.56 -6.33
C SER A 119 -0.31 2.22 -5.69
N ARG A 120 -0.32 2.44 -4.37
CA ARG A 120 0.87 2.96 -3.64
C ARG A 120 2.03 1.96 -3.65
N ALA A 121 1.74 0.67 -3.46
CA ALA A 121 2.75 -0.37 -3.56
C ALA A 121 3.38 -0.46 -4.97
N LEU A 122 2.56 -0.38 -6.02
CA LEU A 122 3.04 -0.42 -7.40
C LEU A 122 3.80 0.86 -7.78
N ASP A 123 3.42 2.03 -7.26
CA ASP A 123 4.22 3.26 -7.40
C ASP A 123 5.59 3.12 -6.75
N PHE A 124 5.64 2.56 -5.53
CA PHE A 124 6.91 2.29 -4.86
C PHE A 124 7.80 1.34 -5.67
N ALA A 125 7.25 0.24 -6.18
CA ALA A 125 7.98 -0.69 -7.04
C ALA A 125 8.47 0.00 -8.32
N TYR A 126 7.62 0.80 -8.97
CA TYR A 126 7.97 1.54 -10.17
C TYR A 126 9.10 2.54 -9.95
N ARG A 127 9.11 3.28 -8.83
CA ARG A 127 10.21 4.19 -8.47
C ARG A 127 11.55 3.47 -8.27
N LEU A 128 11.53 2.16 -8.01
CA LEU A 128 12.70 1.30 -7.96
C LEU A 128 13.02 0.63 -9.30
N GLY A 129 12.34 1.03 -10.38
CA GLY A 129 12.52 0.52 -11.73
C GLY A 129 11.83 -0.83 -11.98
N VAL A 130 10.86 -1.22 -11.14
CA VAL A 130 10.18 -2.52 -11.22
C VAL A 130 8.75 -2.36 -11.72
N ILE A 131 8.39 -3.07 -12.79
CA ILE A 131 7.01 -3.20 -13.31
C ILE A 131 6.57 -4.65 -13.08
N HIS A 132 5.39 -4.90 -12.51
CA HIS A 132 4.91 -6.21 -12.07
C HIS A 132 4.55 -7.16 -13.23
N ARG A 133 3.79 -6.70 -14.22
CA ARG A 133 3.36 -7.42 -15.46
C ARG A 133 2.40 -8.60 -15.31
N ASP A 134 2.29 -9.22 -14.14
CA ASP A 134 1.33 -10.32 -13.91
C ASP A 134 0.35 -9.99 -12.76
N LEU A 135 -0.25 -8.80 -12.77
CA LEU A 135 -1.17 -8.42 -11.71
C LEU A 135 -2.54 -9.05 -11.94
N LYS A 136 -3.00 -9.84 -10.95
CA LYS A 136 -4.28 -10.56 -10.95
C LYS A 136 -4.70 -10.85 -9.50
N PRO A 137 -5.96 -11.25 -9.23
CA PRO A 137 -6.42 -11.51 -7.88
C PRO A 137 -5.62 -12.59 -7.14
N ALA A 138 -5.05 -13.56 -7.86
CA ALA A 138 -4.18 -14.60 -7.30
C ALA A 138 -2.87 -14.06 -6.69
N ASN A 139 -2.43 -12.89 -7.16
CA ASN A 139 -1.17 -12.26 -6.75
C ASN A 139 -1.37 -11.14 -5.73
N ILE A 140 -2.62 -10.87 -5.32
CA ILE A 140 -2.95 -9.91 -4.27
C ILE A 140 -3.51 -10.70 -3.09
N LEU A 141 -2.81 -10.63 -1.96
CA LEU A 141 -3.13 -11.36 -0.74
C LEU A 141 -3.81 -10.44 0.27
N ARG A 142 -4.77 -10.97 1.02
CA ARG A 142 -5.46 -10.25 2.10
C ARG A 142 -4.80 -10.53 3.45
N GLY A 143 -4.65 -9.50 4.28
CA GLY A 143 -4.18 -9.61 5.67
C GLY A 143 -5.10 -10.44 6.56
N GLY A 144 -4.55 -11.00 7.65
CA GLY A 144 -5.12 -12.14 8.37
C GLY A 144 -6.34 -11.93 9.28
N ASP A 145 -6.65 -10.71 9.75
CA ASP A 145 -7.59 -10.60 10.89
C ASP A 145 -8.83 -9.70 10.69
N SER A 146 -8.89 -8.87 9.66
CA SER A 146 -10.09 -8.16 9.14
C SER A 146 -9.65 -6.89 8.39
N GLY A 147 -10.53 -6.37 7.54
CA GLY A 147 -10.34 -5.08 6.86
C GLY A 147 -9.73 -5.19 5.47
N THR A 148 -9.07 -4.10 5.10
CA THR A 148 -8.61 -3.71 3.75
C THR A 148 -7.10 -3.90 3.59
N ASP A 149 -6.43 -4.56 4.55
CA ASP A 149 -5.01 -4.84 4.44
C ASP A 149 -4.74 -5.84 3.31
N VAL A 150 -3.84 -5.46 2.41
CA VAL A 150 -3.49 -6.22 1.21
C VAL A 150 -1.99 -6.16 0.95
N LYS A 151 -1.48 -7.22 0.34
CA LYS A 151 -0.08 -7.34 -0.07
C LYS A 151 0.01 -7.91 -1.48
N ILE A 152 0.78 -7.25 -2.34
CA ILE A 152 1.09 -7.75 -3.69
C ILE A 152 2.24 -8.74 -3.60
N SER A 153 2.11 -9.86 -4.30
CA SER A 153 3.07 -10.96 -4.35
C SER A 153 3.40 -11.32 -5.81
N ASP A 154 4.41 -12.17 -6.01
CA ASP A 154 4.80 -12.69 -7.32
C ASP A 154 5.28 -11.64 -8.35
N PHE A 155 6.38 -10.99 -8.02
CA PHE A 155 7.12 -10.12 -8.94
C PHE A 155 8.02 -10.90 -9.91
N GLY A 156 7.82 -12.21 -10.11
CA GLY A 156 8.67 -13.01 -11.00
C GLY A 156 8.56 -12.61 -12.47
N ALA A 157 7.42 -12.05 -12.87
CA ALA A 157 7.21 -11.47 -14.20
C ALA A 157 7.87 -10.09 -14.40
N ALA A 158 8.50 -9.52 -13.37
CA ALA A 158 8.92 -8.14 -13.41
C ALA A 158 10.06 -7.85 -14.39
N ILE A 159 10.21 -6.59 -14.77
CA ILE A 159 11.36 -6.07 -15.52
C ILE A 159 12.05 -5.01 -14.67
N THR A 160 13.38 -5.04 -14.62
CA THR A 160 14.23 -4.09 -13.87
C THR A 160 14.99 -3.08 -14.74
N THR A 161 14.89 -3.14 -16.07
CA THR A 161 15.22 -2.11 -17.09
C THR A 161 15.20 -2.75 -18.50
N SER A 162 15.18 -1.90 -19.54
CA SER A 162 14.66 -2.10 -20.91
C SER A 162 15.16 -3.27 -21.79
N SER A 163 16.04 -4.15 -21.32
CA SER A 163 16.61 -5.25 -22.13
C SER A 163 15.92 -6.61 -21.95
N ASP A 164 15.01 -6.76 -20.99
CA ASP A 164 14.43 -8.06 -20.60
C ASP A 164 12.95 -8.24 -20.98
N GLN A 165 12.60 -7.96 -22.23
CA GLN A 165 11.27 -8.27 -22.78
C GLN A 165 11.18 -9.76 -23.16
N THR A 166 11.06 -10.63 -22.17
CA THR A 166 10.64 -12.02 -22.41
C THR A 166 9.12 -12.07 -22.55
N ALA A 167 8.62 -12.60 -23.67
CA ALA A 167 7.21 -12.78 -23.94
C ALA A 167 6.58 -13.76 -22.93
N ILE A 168 5.67 -13.24 -22.08
CA ILE A 168 4.86 -14.03 -21.14
C ILE A 168 3.62 -14.62 -21.86
N ALA A 169 3.36 -14.19 -23.10
CA ALA A 169 2.18 -14.50 -23.91
C ALA A 169 1.88 -16.00 -24.13
N GLY A 170 2.78 -16.91 -23.74
CA GLY A 170 2.65 -18.36 -23.91
C GLY A 170 2.18 -19.16 -22.70
N ILE A 171 1.94 -18.56 -21.52
CA ILE A 171 1.55 -19.29 -20.30
C ILE A 171 0.33 -18.63 -19.66
N GLY A 172 -0.86 -19.20 -19.87
CA GLY A 172 -2.08 -18.84 -19.14
C GLY A 172 -3.10 -18.01 -19.94
N SER A 173 -4.10 -17.47 -19.22
CA SER A 173 -5.17 -16.64 -19.78
C SER A 173 -4.73 -15.17 -19.84
N PRO A 174 -4.91 -14.47 -20.98
CA PRO A 174 -4.52 -13.06 -21.13
C PRO A 174 -5.47 -12.08 -20.44
N ALA A 175 -6.44 -12.56 -19.66
CA ALA A 175 -7.56 -11.77 -19.15
C ALA A 175 -7.19 -10.47 -18.40
N TYR A 176 -6.02 -10.40 -17.78
CA TYR A 176 -5.52 -9.23 -17.06
C TYR A 176 -4.44 -8.45 -17.81
N MET A 177 -3.98 -8.94 -18.96
CA MET A 177 -2.91 -8.31 -19.72
C MET A 177 -3.37 -7.00 -20.36
N SER A 178 -2.46 -6.02 -20.39
CA SER A 178 -2.70 -4.77 -21.11
C SER A 178 -2.68 -4.97 -22.64
N PRO A 179 -3.27 -4.04 -23.41
CA PRO A 179 -3.15 -4.03 -24.88
C PRO A 179 -1.70 -4.08 -25.35
N GLN A 180 -0.81 -3.37 -24.65
CA GLN A 180 0.61 -3.33 -24.96
C GLN A 180 1.28 -4.69 -24.71
N GLN A 181 0.89 -5.41 -23.66
CA GLN A 181 1.39 -6.76 -23.39
C GLN A 181 0.95 -7.77 -24.45
N VAL A 182 -0.31 -7.76 -24.87
CA VAL A 182 -0.80 -8.73 -25.86
C VAL A 182 -0.28 -8.45 -27.27
N GLN A 183 0.22 -7.23 -27.53
CA GLN A 183 0.86 -6.84 -28.80
C GLN A 183 2.39 -6.89 -28.74
N ASP A 184 2.98 -7.34 -27.62
CA ASP A 184 4.43 -7.34 -27.38
C ASP A 184 5.09 -5.98 -27.64
N TRP A 185 4.40 -4.90 -27.27
CA TRP A 185 4.94 -3.54 -27.33
C TRP A 185 5.82 -3.22 -26.11
N PRO A 186 6.69 -2.20 -26.20
CA PRO A 186 7.40 -1.70 -25.04
C PRO A 186 6.45 -1.37 -23.89
N LEU A 187 6.76 -1.88 -22.70
CA LEU A 187 5.94 -1.74 -21.51
C LEU A 187 6.50 -0.66 -20.58
N ASP A 188 5.62 0.10 -19.97
CA ASP A 188 5.90 0.97 -18.83
C ASP A 188 4.90 0.67 -17.67
N HIS A 189 4.93 1.45 -16.60
CA HIS A 189 4.05 1.28 -15.43
C HIS A 189 2.56 1.34 -15.76
N ARG A 190 2.16 1.95 -16.89
CA ARG A 190 0.75 2.02 -17.30
C ARG A 190 0.19 0.65 -17.66
N THR A 191 1.04 -0.36 -17.91
CA THR A 191 0.62 -1.77 -18.02
C THR A 191 0.01 -2.29 -16.72
N ASP A 192 0.64 -1.98 -15.59
CA ASP A 192 0.16 -2.43 -14.28
C ASP A 192 -1.09 -1.64 -13.87
N ILE A 193 -1.21 -0.36 -14.27
CA ILE A 193 -2.44 0.42 -14.09
C ILE A 193 -3.62 -0.27 -14.78
N PHE A 194 -3.46 -0.68 -16.04
CA PHE A 194 -4.52 -1.40 -16.77
C PHE A 194 -4.88 -2.70 -16.06
N SER A 195 -3.87 -3.49 -15.69
CA SER A 195 -4.06 -4.79 -15.01
C SER A 195 -4.79 -4.61 -13.67
N LEU A 196 -4.45 -3.59 -12.89
CA LEU A 196 -5.14 -3.26 -11.64
C LEU A 196 -6.57 -2.78 -11.89
N GLY A 197 -6.81 -2.06 -12.98
CA GLY A 197 -8.16 -1.71 -13.44
C GLY A 197 -9.03 -2.93 -13.75
N VAL A 198 -8.46 -3.97 -14.38
CA VAL A 198 -9.15 -5.24 -14.61
C VAL A 198 -9.48 -5.94 -13.29
N VAL A 199 -8.51 -6.00 -12.37
CA VAL A 199 -8.71 -6.58 -11.03
C VAL A 199 -9.81 -5.84 -10.28
N MET A 200 -9.78 -4.51 -10.27
CA MET A 200 -10.79 -3.68 -9.63
C MET A 200 -12.17 -3.93 -10.24
N TYR A 201 -12.29 -3.94 -11.56
CA TYR A 201 -13.55 -4.27 -12.25
C TYR A 201 -14.12 -5.60 -11.76
N GLN A 202 -13.28 -6.63 -11.68
CA GLN A 202 -13.74 -7.97 -11.30
C GLN A 202 -14.08 -8.09 -9.82
N LEU A 203 -13.35 -7.42 -8.92
CA LEU A 203 -13.69 -7.39 -7.49
C LEU A 203 -15.00 -6.62 -7.22
N LEU A 204 -15.33 -5.66 -8.08
CA LEU A 204 -16.57 -4.90 -8.00
C LEU A 204 -17.78 -5.68 -8.51
N THR A 205 -17.61 -6.45 -9.58
CA THR A 205 -18.72 -7.03 -10.37
C THR A 205 -18.81 -8.56 -10.31
N GLY A 206 -17.73 -9.24 -9.93
CA GLY A 206 -17.61 -10.69 -9.99
C GLY A 206 -17.39 -11.23 -11.39
N GLN A 207 -17.11 -10.35 -12.36
CA GLN A 207 -16.95 -10.71 -13.77
C GLN A 207 -15.75 -9.99 -14.37
N LEU A 208 -15.09 -10.61 -15.35
CA LEU A 208 -14.04 -9.94 -16.11
C LEU A 208 -14.66 -8.89 -17.05
N PRO A 209 -13.98 -7.75 -17.29
CA PRO A 209 -14.42 -6.75 -18.27
C PRO A 209 -14.34 -7.27 -19.71
N PHE A 210 -13.43 -8.21 -19.98
CA PHE A 210 -13.23 -8.84 -21.28
C PHE A 210 -13.43 -10.35 -21.15
N GLN A 211 -14.36 -10.92 -21.92
CA GLN A 211 -14.76 -12.33 -21.82
C GLN A 211 -14.84 -12.96 -23.20
N GLY A 212 -14.13 -14.07 -23.41
CA GLY A 212 -14.14 -14.78 -24.69
C GLY A 212 -14.10 -16.28 -24.50
N SER A 213 -14.58 -17.02 -25.50
CA SER A 213 -14.57 -18.50 -25.49
C SER A 213 -13.18 -19.10 -25.69
N ASN A 214 -12.19 -18.29 -26.10
CA ASN A 214 -10.80 -18.67 -26.26
C ASN A 214 -9.88 -17.44 -26.12
N ASN A 215 -8.57 -17.69 -25.98
CA ASN A 215 -7.56 -16.63 -25.80
C ASN A 215 -7.58 -15.59 -26.93
N GLY A 216 -7.76 -15.99 -28.18
CA GLY A 216 -7.81 -15.06 -29.31
C GLY A 216 -8.99 -14.09 -29.22
N SER A 217 -10.15 -14.57 -28.79
CA SER A 217 -11.34 -13.74 -28.56
C SER A 217 -11.12 -12.77 -27.40
N ILE A 218 -10.48 -13.21 -26.31
CA ILE A 218 -10.14 -12.33 -25.17
C ILE A 218 -9.16 -11.24 -25.63
N VAL A 219 -8.09 -11.60 -26.37
CA VAL A 219 -7.13 -10.64 -26.92
C VAL A 219 -7.83 -9.62 -27.83
N HIS A 220 -8.72 -10.07 -28.72
CA HIS A 220 -9.49 -9.15 -29.56
C HIS A 220 -10.30 -8.15 -28.71
N GLN A 221 -10.92 -8.58 -27.61
CA GLN A 221 -11.65 -7.67 -26.73
C GLN A 221 -10.74 -6.71 -25.97
N ILE A 222 -9.61 -7.20 -25.47
CA ILE A 222 -8.59 -6.37 -24.83
C ILE A 222 -8.15 -5.26 -25.79
N LEU A 223 -7.99 -5.54 -27.09
CA LEU A 223 -7.55 -4.56 -28.07
C LEU A 223 -8.65 -3.61 -28.55
N ASN A 224 -9.85 -4.12 -28.81
CA ASN A 224 -10.81 -3.42 -29.66
C ASN A 224 -12.13 -3.08 -28.98
N ILE A 225 -12.44 -3.67 -27.83
CA ILE A 225 -13.77 -3.55 -27.21
C ILE A 225 -13.68 -2.74 -25.93
N LYS A 226 -14.57 -1.75 -25.81
CA LYS A 226 -14.82 -1.01 -24.58
C LYS A 226 -15.76 -1.83 -23.69
N PRO A 227 -15.39 -2.14 -22.44
CA PRO A 227 -16.25 -2.91 -21.55
C PRO A 227 -17.40 -2.03 -21.03
N PRO A 228 -18.52 -2.63 -20.59
CA PRO A 228 -19.57 -1.89 -19.89
C PRO A 228 -19.05 -1.41 -18.53
N PRO A 229 -19.47 -0.25 -18.02
CA PRO A 229 -19.03 0.24 -16.71
C PRO A 229 -19.47 -0.70 -15.57
N PRO A 230 -18.72 -0.77 -14.45
CA PRO A 230 -19.09 -1.60 -13.30
C PRO A 230 -20.52 -1.40 -12.80
N SER A 231 -21.04 -0.17 -12.78
CA SER A 231 -22.41 0.14 -12.36
C SER A 231 -23.50 -0.52 -13.22
N ALA A 232 -23.19 -0.88 -14.47
CA ALA A 232 -24.09 -1.65 -15.32
C ALA A 232 -24.23 -3.11 -14.88
N MET A 233 -23.26 -3.63 -14.11
CA MET A 233 -23.23 -5.00 -13.62
C MET A 233 -23.65 -5.11 -12.15
N ARG A 234 -23.38 -4.08 -11.34
CA ARG A 234 -23.74 -4.02 -9.93
C ARG A 234 -24.30 -2.66 -9.58
N ALA A 235 -25.59 -2.62 -9.22
CA ALA A 235 -26.24 -1.42 -8.72
C ALA A 235 -25.57 -0.92 -7.43
N GLY A 236 -25.57 0.41 -7.25
CA GLY A 236 -24.98 1.06 -6.08
C GLY A 236 -23.51 1.45 -6.24
N ILE A 237 -22.86 1.14 -7.38
CA ILE A 237 -21.54 1.67 -7.71
C ILE A 237 -21.69 3.13 -8.19
N PRO A 238 -20.99 4.11 -7.58
CA PRO A 238 -21.03 5.50 -8.02
C PRO A 238 -20.34 5.74 -9.36
N ALA A 239 -20.81 6.75 -10.09
CA ALA A 239 -20.23 7.16 -11.38
C ALA A 239 -18.74 7.56 -11.28
N VAL A 240 -18.28 8.04 -10.11
CA VAL A 240 -16.86 8.33 -9.89
C VAL A 240 -16.00 7.06 -9.90
N VAL A 241 -16.51 5.96 -9.33
CA VAL A 241 -15.83 4.66 -9.36
C VAL A 241 -15.81 4.09 -10.78
N ASP A 242 -16.92 4.22 -11.52
CA ASP A 242 -16.95 3.88 -12.95
C ASP A 242 -15.87 4.66 -13.71
N GLY A 243 -15.78 5.97 -13.49
CA GLY A 243 -14.78 6.84 -14.14
C GLY A 243 -13.35 6.34 -13.93
N VAL A 244 -12.99 5.99 -12.69
CA VAL A 244 -11.67 5.46 -12.34
C VAL A 244 -11.39 4.15 -13.07
N VAL A 245 -12.29 3.18 -12.98
CA VAL A 245 -12.12 1.87 -13.60
C VAL A 245 -12.02 2.00 -15.12
N MET A 246 -12.93 2.77 -15.73
CA MET A 246 -12.98 2.92 -17.18
C MET A 246 -11.75 3.66 -17.72
N LYS A 247 -11.24 4.68 -17.02
CA LYS A 247 -10.01 5.38 -17.39
C LYS A 247 -8.76 4.50 -17.23
N ALA A 248 -8.70 3.62 -16.23
CA ALA A 248 -7.62 2.64 -16.11
C ALA A 248 -7.63 1.61 -17.26
N LEU A 249 -8.82 1.27 -17.76
CA LEU A 249 -9.04 0.32 -18.86
C LEU A 249 -8.94 0.93 -20.27
N GLU A 250 -8.53 2.19 -20.40
CA GLU A 250 -8.30 2.81 -21.70
C GLU A 250 -7.17 2.10 -22.47
N LYS A 251 -7.39 1.94 -23.78
CA LYS A 251 -6.50 1.13 -24.64
C LYS A 251 -5.23 1.89 -25.01
N SER A 252 -5.47 3.14 -25.39
CA SER A 252 -4.49 4.19 -25.65
C SER A 252 -3.77 4.57 -24.35
N LEU A 253 -2.45 4.78 -24.45
CA LEU A 253 -1.63 5.13 -23.30
C LEU A 253 -1.79 6.61 -22.91
N GLU A 254 -2.22 7.44 -23.85
CA GLU A 254 -2.50 8.87 -23.71
C GLU A 254 -3.82 9.12 -22.97
N ASP A 255 -4.80 8.24 -23.16
CA ASP A 255 -6.11 8.33 -22.53
C ASP A 255 -6.16 7.60 -21.16
N ARG A 256 -5.18 6.73 -20.89
CA ARG A 256 -4.99 6.08 -19.59
C ARG A 256 -4.31 7.04 -18.61
N TYR A 257 -4.45 6.77 -17.31
CA TYR A 257 -3.69 7.46 -16.27
C TYR A 257 -2.18 7.50 -16.59
N ALA A 258 -1.62 8.71 -16.60
CA ALA A 258 -0.21 8.94 -16.87
C ALA A 258 0.69 8.48 -15.72
N SER A 259 0.20 8.55 -14.47
CA SER A 259 0.95 8.19 -13.27
C SER A 259 0.10 7.47 -12.23
N TRP A 260 0.78 6.77 -11.31
CA TRP A 260 0.14 6.18 -10.13
C TRP A 260 -0.42 7.24 -9.17
N ASP A 261 0.18 8.43 -9.14
CA ASP A 261 -0.31 9.55 -8.33
C ASP A 261 -1.69 10.03 -8.83
N ASP A 262 -1.88 10.17 -10.15
CA ASP A 262 -3.18 10.53 -10.74
C ASP A 262 -4.24 9.45 -10.46
N PHE A 263 -3.87 8.18 -10.61
CA PHE A 263 -4.78 7.06 -10.34
C PHE A 263 -5.19 6.99 -8.85
N SER A 264 -4.22 7.16 -7.95
CA SER A 264 -4.47 7.13 -6.50
C SER A 264 -5.29 8.34 -6.02
N PHE A 265 -5.12 9.50 -6.67
CA PHE A 265 -5.87 10.71 -6.38
C PHE A 265 -7.37 10.51 -6.69
N ASP A 266 -7.71 10.04 -7.90
CA ASP A 266 -9.10 9.81 -8.27
C ASP A 266 -9.76 8.71 -7.42
N LEU A 267 -9.01 7.66 -7.03
CA LEU A 267 -9.49 6.65 -6.06
C LEU A 267 -9.82 7.25 -4.70
N ALA A 268 -8.97 8.14 -4.19
CA ALA A 268 -9.22 8.82 -2.92
C ALA A 268 -10.42 9.78 -3.01
N GLU A 269 -10.65 10.42 -4.15
CA GLU A 269 -11.86 11.21 -4.40
C GLU A 269 -13.12 10.36 -4.45
N ALA A 270 -13.07 9.21 -5.13
CA ALA A 270 -14.17 8.26 -5.15
C ALA A 270 -14.58 7.86 -3.72
N PHE A 271 -13.58 7.60 -2.88
CA PHE A 271 -13.76 7.24 -1.49
C PHE A 271 -14.40 8.35 -0.63
N ARG A 272 -13.97 9.62 -0.83
CA ARG A 272 -14.55 10.78 -0.12
C ARG A 272 -16.02 11.00 -0.48
N ASN A 273 -16.38 10.79 -1.75
CA ASN A 273 -17.75 10.98 -2.22
C ASN A 273 -18.71 9.87 -1.74
N GLU A 274 -18.21 8.65 -1.56
CA GLU A 274 -18.97 7.58 -0.88
C GLU A 274 -19.12 7.82 0.62
N HIS A 275 -18.15 8.48 1.27
CA HIS A 275 -18.16 8.79 2.70
C HIS A 275 -19.21 9.82 3.14
N LEU A 276 -19.94 10.44 2.20
CA LEU A 276 -21.16 11.20 2.53
C LEU A 276 -22.37 10.29 2.79
N ALA A 277 -22.27 8.98 2.51
CA ALA A 277 -23.22 7.98 2.96
C ALA A 277 -22.75 7.34 4.28
N GLN A 278 -23.07 8.04 5.38
CA GLN A 278 -23.39 7.54 6.72
C GLN A 278 -22.74 6.20 7.14
N THR A 279 -21.94 6.26 8.21
CA THR A 279 -21.51 5.15 9.11
C THR A 279 -20.06 4.68 8.94
N ARG A 280 -19.09 5.53 9.28
CA ARG A 280 -17.79 5.02 9.75
C ARG A 280 -17.34 5.80 10.99
N THR A 281 -17.10 5.07 12.08
CA THR A 281 -16.54 5.60 13.34
C THR A 281 -15.01 5.77 13.23
N GLU A 282 -14.38 5.17 12.22
CA GLU A 282 -12.93 5.17 11.98
C GLU A 282 -12.58 5.88 10.66
N ILE A 283 -11.53 6.70 10.69
CA ILE A 283 -10.99 7.39 9.50
C ILE A 283 -10.28 6.37 8.62
N ALA A 284 -10.60 6.33 7.33
CA ALA A 284 -9.99 5.36 6.40
C ALA A 284 -8.53 5.67 6.10
N ASP A 285 -7.76 4.62 5.75
CA ASP A 285 -6.33 4.76 5.49
C ASP A 285 -6.01 5.66 4.29
N SER A 286 -6.87 5.69 3.26
CA SER A 286 -6.72 6.59 2.12
C SER A 286 -6.89 8.06 2.51
N GLU A 287 -7.84 8.38 3.40
CA GLU A 287 -8.01 9.72 3.96
C GLU A 287 -6.80 10.09 4.81
N LYS A 288 -6.44 9.23 5.78
CA LYS A 288 -5.30 9.47 6.67
C LYS A 288 -4.00 9.66 5.87
N PHE A 289 -3.71 8.81 4.89
CA PHE A 289 -2.49 8.88 4.07
C PHE A 289 -2.41 10.20 3.29
N ASN A 290 -3.50 10.58 2.62
CA ASN A 290 -3.53 11.84 1.86
C ASN A 290 -3.45 13.06 2.78
N THR A 291 -4.08 13.00 3.95
CA THR A 291 -3.91 14.03 4.98
C THR A 291 -2.44 14.15 5.39
N LEU A 292 -1.77 13.05 5.76
CA LEU A 292 -0.35 13.09 6.09
C LEU A 292 0.49 13.70 4.96
N ARG A 293 0.29 13.24 3.71
CA ARG A 293 1.03 13.72 2.54
C ARG A 293 0.85 15.23 2.29
N GLY A 294 -0.30 15.79 2.65
CA GLY A 294 -0.59 17.23 2.50
C GLY A 294 -0.07 18.12 3.64
N LEU A 295 0.28 17.56 4.80
CA LEU A 295 0.72 18.34 5.96
C LEU A 295 2.18 18.76 5.84
N SER A 296 2.47 20.01 6.19
CA SER A 296 3.83 20.58 6.17
C SER A 296 4.81 19.78 7.04
N PHE A 297 4.35 19.18 8.15
CA PHE A 297 5.14 18.30 9.01
C PHE A 297 5.80 17.17 8.20
N PHE A 298 5.04 16.51 7.33
CA PHE A 298 5.48 15.30 6.62
C PHE A 298 6.01 15.56 5.20
N ARG A 299 6.24 16.80 4.80
CA ARG A 299 6.68 17.16 3.43
C ARG A 299 7.91 16.41 2.88
N ASN A 300 8.75 15.87 3.77
CA ASN A 300 9.98 15.14 3.41
C ASN A 300 9.89 13.63 3.71
N PHE A 301 8.70 13.12 4.03
CA PHE A 301 8.47 11.70 4.26
C PHE A 301 8.12 11.03 2.93
N ASN A 302 8.69 9.86 2.68
CA ASN A 302 8.27 9.01 1.58
C ASN A 302 7.07 8.14 1.98
N ASP A 303 6.43 7.49 1.00
CA ASP A 303 5.28 6.62 1.19
C ASP A 303 5.45 5.55 2.27
N VAL A 304 6.61 4.88 2.30
CA VAL A 304 6.88 3.82 3.27
C VAL A 304 6.86 4.38 4.68
N GLN A 305 7.49 5.55 4.87
CA GLN A 305 7.49 6.27 6.13
C GLN A 305 6.10 6.78 6.50
N LEU A 306 5.30 7.26 5.54
CA LEU A 306 3.92 7.68 5.78
C LEU A 306 3.04 6.51 6.24
N TRP A 307 3.15 5.34 5.58
CA TRP A 307 2.46 4.13 6.03
C TRP A 307 2.92 3.65 7.40
N GLU A 308 4.21 3.78 7.69
CA GLU A 308 4.74 3.50 9.02
C GLU A 308 4.15 4.45 10.06
N VAL A 309 4.10 5.76 9.79
CA VAL A 309 3.41 6.74 10.65
C VAL A 309 1.96 6.34 10.89
N LEU A 310 1.23 5.92 9.85
CA LEU A 310 -0.15 5.45 9.98
C LEU A 310 -0.29 4.27 10.94
N ARG A 311 0.62 3.29 10.87
CA ARG A 311 0.61 2.13 11.78
C ARG A 311 1.01 2.49 13.21
N LEU A 312 1.85 3.51 13.38
CA LEU A 312 2.35 3.94 14.69
C LEU A 312 1.44 4.98 15.38
N SER A 313 0.37 5.43 14.73
CA SER A 313 -0.44 6.56 15.20
C SER A 313 -1.92 6.24 15.38
N ASP A 314 -2.49 6.84 16.42
CA ASP A 314 -3.93 6.83 16.65
C ASP A 314 -4.56 8.12 16.10
N TRP A 315 -5.70 7.97 15.44
CA TRP A 315 -6.41 9.08 14.81
C TRP A 315 -7.76 9.30 15.49
N GLN A 316 -8.03 10.54 15.89
CA GLN A 316 -9.27 10.91 16.54
C GLN A 316 -9.84 12.22 15.98
N ARG A 317 -11.17 12.29 15.87
CA ARG A 317 -11.91 13.55 15.66
C ARG A 317 -12.40 14.07 17.00
N ALA A 318 -11.98 15.27 17.36
CA ALA A 318 -12.29 15.94 18.61
C ALA A 318 -13.26 17.11 18.35
N LYS A 319 -14.34 17.17 19.14
CA LYS A 319 -15.31 18.27 19.10
C LYS A 319 -14.71 19.57 19.64
N PRO A 320 -15.24 20.76 19.29
CA PRO A 320 -14.82 22.02 19.90
C PRO A 320 -14.88 21.97 21.45
N GLY A 321 -13.87 22.52 22.12
CA GLY A 321 -13.76 22.54 23.58
C GLY A 321 -13.22 21.24 24.22
N SER A 322 -12.88 20.22 23.43
CA SER A 322 -12.26 18.99 23.94
C SER A 322 -10.85 19.28 24.46
N VAL A 323 -10.53 18.77 25.65
CA VAL A 323 -9.19 18.89 26.24
C VAL A 323 -8.33 17.73 25.75
N LEU A 324 -7.25 18.04 25.05
CA LEU A 324 -6.33 17.06 24.46
C LEU A 324 -5.13 16.77 25.38
N MET A 325 -4.64 17.78 26.10
CA MET A 325 -3.55 17.65 27.07
C MET A 325 -3.82 18.56 28.27
N ARG A 326 -3.35 18.15 29.45
CA ARG A 326 -3.45 18.93 30.68
C ARG A 326 -2.08 19.29 31.26
N GLU A 327 -1.87 20.53 31.63
CA GLU A 327 -0.66 21.01 32.29
C GLU A 327 -0.36 20.19 33.56
N GLY A 328 0.91 19.85 33.79
CA GLY A 328 1.38 19.11 34.96
C GLY A 328 1.15 17.60 34.93
N THR A 329 0.37 17.08 33.98
CA THR A 329 0.21 15.62 33.80
C THR A 329 1.43 15.01 33.15
N THR A 330 1.73 13.75 33.41
CA THR A 330 2.73 13.00 32.63
C THR A 330 2.13 12.57 31.29
N GLY A 331 2.96 12.45 30.26
CA GLY A 331 2.51 11.87 29.00
C GLY A 331 3.67 11.40 28.13
N ASP A 332 3.44 10.28 27.46
CA ASP A 332 4.40 9.49 26.69
C ASP A 332 4.10 9.54 25.18
N ASN A 333 3.42 10.58 24.73
CA ASN A 333 3.01 10.74 23.35
C ASN A 333 3.08 12.22 22.96
N PHE A 334 3.17 12.48 21.67
CA PHE A 334 2.98 13.80 21.10
C PHE A 334 1.87 13.74 20.07
N CYS A 335 1.35 14.91 19.71
CA CYS A 335 0.27 15.01 18.74
C CYS A 335 0.63 15.94 17.59
N ILE A 336 0.07 15.65 16.42
CA ILE A 336 0.11 16.50 15.23
C ILE A 336 -1.33 16.82 14.84
N LEU A 337 -1.60 18.08 14.55
CA LEU A 337 -2.93 18.51 14.12
C LEU A 337 -3.09 18.24 12.62
N ALA A 338 -4.01 17.35 12.26
CA ALA A 338 -4.34 17.04 10.88
C ALA A 338 -5.36 18.02 10.26
N GLY A 339 -6.20 18.63 11.10
CA GLY A 339 -7.21 19.60 10.70
C GLY A 339 -7.82 20.29 11.92
N GLY A 340 -8.42 21.47 11.69
CA GLY A 340 -8.97 22.31 12.76
C GLY A 340 -7.93 23.20 13.44
N GLU A 341 -8.31 23.74 14.60
CA GLU A 341 -7.50 24.65 15.40
C GLU A 341 -7.52 24.25 16.88
N VAL A 342 -6.38 24.36 17.56
CA VAL A 342 -6.26 24.13 19.00
C VAL A 342 -5.60 25.33 19.68
N LYS A 343 -6.04 25.66 20.89
CA LYS A 343 -5.38 26.65 21.73
C LYS A 343 -4.45 25.98 22.73
N VAL A 344 -3.29 26.61 22.96
CA VAL A 344 -2.31 26.22 23.96
C VAL A 344 -2.31 27.28 25.05
N THR A 345 -2.58 26.88 26.29
CA THR A 345 -2.65 27.78 27.45
C THR A 345 -1.74 27.30 28.57
N LYS A 346 -1.07 28.22 29.26
CA LYS A 346 -0.28 27.93 30.46
C LYS A 346 -0.70 28.86 31.59
N ASN A 347 -0.97 28.32 32.78
CA ASN A 347 -1.53 29.10 33.89
C ASN A 347 -2.75 29.94 33.44
N ALA A 348 -3.64 29.34 32.64
CA ALA A 348 -4.81 29.99 32.01
C ALA A 348 -4.51 31.15 31.02
N LYS A 349 -3.24 31.48 30.75
CA LYS A 349 -2.86 32.48 29.74
C LYS A 349 -2.67 31.82 28.38
N LEU A 350 -3.26 32.41 27.34
CA LEU A 350 -3.08 31.97 25.95
C LEU A 350 -1.63 32.19 25.52
N LEU A 351 -0.96 31.11 25.11
CA LEU A 351 0.41 31.14 24.59
C LEU A 351 0.43 31.15 23.07
N ASN A 352 -0.37 30.28 22.46
CA ASN A 352 -0.43 30.13 21.02
C ASN A 352 -1.76 29.50 20.57
N ILE A 353 -2.07 29.66 19.28
CA ILE A 353 -3.09 28.88 18.58
C ILE A 353 -2.35 28.09 17.50
N LEU A 354 -2.61 26.78 17.44
CA LEU A 354 -2.00 25.88 16.47
C LEU A 354 -3.04 25.47 15.43
N SER A 355 -2.57 25.31 14.20
CA SER A 355 -3.31 24.98 12.99
C SER A 355 -2.80 23.67 12.36
N ALA A 356 -3.47 23.21 11.30
CA ALA A 356 -3.13 21.97 10.64
C ALA A 356 -1.65 21.93 10.19
N GLY A 357 -0.94 20.87 10.56
CA GLY A 357 0.48 20.65 10.28
C GLY A 357 1.39 20.98 11.46
N GLU A 358 0.88 21.62 12.50
CA GLU A 358 1.63 21.92 13.72
C GLU A 358 1.52 20.78 14.75
N CYS A 359 2.57 20.61 15.56
CA CYS A 359 2.64 19.61 16.62
C CYS A 359 2.59 20.21 18.02
N PHE A 360 2.15 19.41 18.99
CA PHE A 360 2.17 19.75 20.41
C PHE A 360 2.49 18.53 21.27
N GLY A 361 3.08 18.77 22.45
CA GLY A 361 3.53 17.71 23.35
C GLY A 361 4.82 17.02 22.90
N GLU A 362 5.53 17.56 21.90
CA GLU A 362 6.77 17.03 21.34
C GLU A 362 7.91 16.90 22.35
N MET A 363 7.86 17.65 23.46
CA MET A 363 8.81 17.52 24.57
C MET A 363 8.77 16.13 25.23
N ALA A 364 7.67 15.38 25.11
CA ALA A 364 7.61 13.99 25.54
C ALA A 364 8.56 13.07 24.75
N TYR A 365 8.92 13.46 23.52
CA TYR A 365 9.88 12.75 22.67
C TYR A 365 11.28 13.38 22.73
N LEU A 366 11.36 14.71 22.70
CA LEU A 366 12.62 15.46 22.58
C LEU A 366 13.33 15.74 23.92
N GLY A 367 12.61 15.67 25.05
CA GLY A 367 13.16 15.92 26.38
C GLY A 367 13.92 14.72 26.94
N GLU A 368 14.95 14.99 27.76
CA GLU A 368 15.71 13.95 28.47
C GLU A 368 14.92 13.33 29.64
N GLU A 369 14.01 14.09 30.26
CA GLU A 369 13.09 13.59 31.27
C GLU A 369 11.71 13.33 30.64
N ALA A 370 11.11 12.16 30.91
CA ALA A 370 9.74 11.83 30.47
C ALA A 370 8.77 12.88 31.05
N GLY A 371 8.48 13.88 30.22
CA GLY A 371 8.14 15.21 30.70
C GLY A 371 6.71 15.34 31.17
N THR A 372 6.54 16.04 32.29
CA THR A 372 5.26 16.67 32.63
C THR A 372 4.86 17.64 31.52
N ARG A 373 3.60 17.58 31.08
CA ARG A 373 3.03 18.50 30.09
C ARG A 373 3.19 19.94 30.57
N GLY A 374 3.84 20.77 29.77
CA GLY A 374 4.13 22.16 30.12
C GLY A 374 2.99 23.16 29.90
N ALA A 375 1.86 22.72 29.31
CA ALA A 375 0.69 23.55 28.98
C ALA A 375 -0.56 22.68 28.79
N ASP A 376 -1.73 23.30 28.96
CA ASP A 376 -3.02 22.76 28.52
C ASP A 376 -3.17 22.93 27.01
N VAL A 377 -3.77 21.93 26.36
CA VAL A 377 -4.15 22.00 24.94
C VAL A 377 -5.61 21.62 24.80
N SER A 378 -6.40 22.47 24.14
CA SER A 378 -7.83 22.23 23.91
C SER A 378 -8.26 22.71 22.53
N THR A 379 -9.26 22.06 21.96
CA THR A 379 -9.74 22.38 20.61
C THR A 379 -10.57 23.67 20.59
N LEU A 380 -10.34 24.52 19.58
CA LEU A 380 -11.15 25.70 19.29
C LEU A 380 -12.27 25.38 18.30
N SER A 381 -11.98 24.52 17.33
CA SER A 381 -12.91 24.03 16.31
C SER A 381 -12.97 22.49 16.33
N GLU A 382 -13.74 21.90 15.44
CA GLU A 382 -13.64 20.46 15.19
C GLU A 382 -12.24 20.16 14.66
N ALA A 383 -11.54 19.23 15.31
CA ALA A 383 -10.14 18.97 15.05
C ALA A 383 -9.87 17.48 14.81
N THR A 384 -9.04 17.18 13.82
CA THR A 384 -8.50 15.83 13.61
C THR A 384 -7.11 15.78 14.20
N VAL A 385 -6.87 14.88 15.15
CA VAL A 385 -5.63 14.80 15.91
C VAL A 385 -4.96 13.45 15.64
N ILE A 386 -3.69 13.51 15.25
CA ILE A 386 -2.81 12.35 15.09
C ILE A 386 -1.99 12.22 16.37
N THR A 387 -2.16 11.13 17.10
CA THR A 387 -1.43 10.87 18.36
C THR A 387 -0.35 9.83 18.09
N VAL A 388 0.89 10.13 18.43
CA VAL A 388 2.04 9.24 18.23
C VAL A 388 2.66 8.92 19.58
N PRO A 389 2.56 7.67 20.07
CA PRO A 389 3.28 7.21 21.25
C PRO A 389 4.79 7.28 21.02
N THR A 390 5.53 7.78 22.00
CA THR A 390 6.99 7.97 21.90
C THR A 390 7.70 6.63 21.76
N ASP A 391 7.26 5.60 22.47
CA ASP A 391 7.80 4.24 22.38
C ASP A 391 7.48 3.56 21.04
N ALA A 392 6.37 3.90 20.40
CA ALA A 392 6.06 3.45 19.05
C ALA A 392 7.06 4.07 18.06
N LEU A 393 7.30 5.38 18.14
CA LEU A 393 8.30 6.05 17.31
C LEU A 393 9.73 5.56 17.58
N ARG A 394 10.10 5.29 18.84
CA ARG A 394 11.40 4.70 19.19
C ARG A 394 11.63 3.34 18.55
N ARG A 395 10.57 2.56 18.29
CA ARG A 395 10.64 1.25 17.62
C ARG A 395 10.46 1.31 16.10
N ALA A 396 10.21 2.49 15.53
CA ALA A 396 10.08 2.69 14.09
C ALA A 396 11.39 2.37 13.34
N SER A 397 11.36 2.39 12.02
CA SER A 397 12.57 2.32 11.19
C SER A 397 13.49 3.52 11.42
N ASP A 398 14.80 3.33 11.27
CA ASP A 398 15.79 4.43 11.32
C ASP A 398 15.42 5.56 10.38
N ALA A 399 14.99 5.22 9.17
CA ALA A 399 14.56 6.19 8.17
C ALA A 399 13.39 7.04 8.69
N CYS A 400 12.36 6.41 9.27
CA CYS A 400 11.21 7.13 9.80
C CYS A 400 11.58 8.03 10.98
N ARG A 401 12.36 7.51 11.95
CA ARG A 401 12.88 8.31 13.08
C ARG A 401 13.65 9.53 12.61
N HIS A 402 14.59 9.38 11.68
CA HIS A 402 15.36 10.50 11.14
C HIS A 402 14.47 11.55 10.45
N SER A 403 13.41 11.13 9.75
CA SER A 403 12.45 12.06 9.17
C SER A 403 11.68 12.85 10.23
N PHE A 404 11.28 12.21 11.34
CA PHE A 404 10.70 12.89 12.49
C PHE A 404 11.67 13.87 13.13
N ASP A 405 12.91 13.46 13.39
CA ASP A 405 13.93 14.32 14.00
C ASP A 405 14.18 15.58 13.13
N ARG A 406 14.26 15.41 11.80
CA ARG A 406 14.38 16.55 10.87
C ARG A 406 13.16 17.46 10.89
N ALA A 407 11.95 16.91 11.00
CA ALA A 407 10.73 17.70 11.11
C ALA A 407 10.71 18.51 12.42
N PHE A 408 11.06 17.88 13.55
CA PHE A 408 11.16 18.56 14.83
C PHE A 408 12.24 19.64 14.85
N LEU A 409 13.44 19.36 14.34
CA LEU A 409 14.50 20.36 14.24
C LEU A 409 14.05 21.61 13.48
N ARG A 410 13.34 21.44 12.37
CA ARG A 410 12.79 22.57 11.61
C ARG A 410 11.80 23.38 12.46
N ILE A 411 10.86 22.71 13.13
CA ILE A 411 9.86 23.37 13.99
C ILE A 411 10.52 24.11 15.14
N LEU A 412 11.54 23.52 15.78
CA LEU A 412 12.30 24.17 16.85
C LEU A 412 13.01 25.43 16.35
N VAL A 413 13.64 25.37 15.17
CA VAL A 413 14.30 26.52 14.54
C VAL A 413 13.30 27.63 14.23
N GLU A 414 12.14 27.29 13.65
CA GLU A 414 11.06 28.25 13.37
C GLU A 414 10.54 28.92 14.65
N ARG A 415 10.27 28.14 15.70
CA ARG A 415 9.80 28.66 16.99
C ARG A 415 10.85 29.51 17.70
N LEU A 416 12.13 29.12 17.65
CA LEU A 416 13.23 29.89 18.23
C LEU A 416 13.41 31.22 17.49
N SER A 417 13.32 31.22 16.16
CA SER A 417 13.37 32.44 15.35
C SER A 417 12.21 33.39 15.69
N LEU A 418 11.00 32.87 15.85
CA LEU A 418 9.82 33.66 16.27
C LEU A 418 9.99 34.21 17.69
N ALA A 419 10.50 33.41 18.63
CA ALA A 419 10.77 33.85 19.99
C ALA A 419 11.83 34.96 20.04
N ASN A 420 12.95 34.79 19.31
CA ASN A 420 13.98 35.80 19.21
C ASN A 420 13.43 37.10 18.62
N THR A 421 12.66 37.02 17.52
CA THR A 421 12.04 38.20 16.90
C THR A 421 11.17 38.96 17.89
N ARG A 422 10.35 38.24 18.69
CA ARG A 422 9.49 38.83 19.74
C ARG A 422 10.28 39.45 20.89
N LEU A 423 11.46 38.90 21.21
CA LEU A 423 12.34 39.43 22.27
C LEU A 423 13.13 40.65 21.80
N THR A 424 13.50 40.71 20.52
CA THR A 424 14.22 41.85 19.92
C THR A 424 13.32 43.00 19.50
N SER A 425 12.00 42.79 19.42
CA SER A 425 11.01 43.81 19.08
C SER A 425 10.51 44.61 20.30
N VAL A 426 11.27 44.61 21.40
CA VAL A 426 10.98 45.37 22.64
C VAL A 426 11.90 46.58 22.75
#